data_AF-A0A3M1AU86-F1
#
_entry.id   AF-A0A3M1AU86-F1
#
_cell.length_a   1.000
_cell.length_b   1.000
_cell.length_c   1.000
_cell.angle_alpha   90.00
_cell.angle_beta   90.00
_cell.angle_gamma   90.00
#
_symmetry.space_group_name_H-M   'P 1'
#
loop_
_entity.id
_entity.type
_entity.pdbx_description
1 polymer ?
#
loop_
_entity_poly.entity_id
_entity_poly.type
_entity_poly.pdbx_seq_one_letter_code
_entity_poly.pdbx_strand_id
1 'polypeptide(L)'
;MLFAEQNKQKATEQIGFTEQRIHSLEAEIAEYRETLAEEKRQELELEDALVAAEKHLSQIRESHSQLKAGLDEVMQEQQKAERRLFELEKDKAVNNNQIDSLKNDLQRLAEEEKNRIAEGESLNVRIAELEKREKEEKAAVSALEIAEEKRQEEVARVEAEIEELNKKVQAIHRELDAKRNEYKLTKSMVESLEGFPESIRFLSSAKEWNKGAQLLSDIIYVEADYRVAIENYLEPYLNYYVVKDLDEAQAAIRLLN
;
A
#
# COMPACT_ATOMS: atom_id res chain seq x y z
N MET A 1 -112.82 -104.32 -94.28
CA MET A 1 -111.45 -103.96 -94.71
C MET A 1 -111.15 -102.46 -94.57
N LEU A 2 -112.12 -101.55 -94.74
CA LEU A 2 -111.89 -100.09 -94.70
C LEU A 2 -111.40 -99.49 -93.35
N PHE A 3 -111.74 -100.11 -92.20
CA PHE A 3 -111.42 -99.56 -90.86
C PHE A 3 -109.96 -99.80 -90.43
N ALA A 4 -109.37 -100.92 -90.87
CA ALA A 4 -107.97 -101.25 -90.60
C ALA A 4 -107.01 -100.32 -91.37
N GLU A 5 -107.42 -99.86 -92.55
CA GLU A 5 -106.64 -99.00 -93.43
C GLU A 5 -106.68 -97.53 -92.98
N GLN A 6 -107.84 -97.05 -92.50
CA GLN A 6 -107.97 -95.75 -91.84
C GLN A 6 -107.22 -95.67 -90.50
N ASN A 7 -107.24 -96.73 -89.68
CA ASN A 7 -106.44 -96.77 -88.46
C ASN A 7 -104.94 -96.86 -88.76
N LYS A 8 -104.55 -97.55 -89.83
CA LYS A 8 -103.16 -97.57 -90.30
C LYS A 8 -102.73 -96.19 -90.80
N GLN A 9 -103.56 -95.47 -91.55
CA GLN A 9 -103.28 -94.08 -91.96
C GLN A 9 -103.17 -93.13 -90.77
N LYS A 10 -104.13 -93.14 -89.83
CA LYS A 10 -104.05 -92.30 -88.62
C LYS A 10 -102.86 -92.63 -87.73
N ALA A 11 -102.51 -93.91 -87.58
CA ALA A 11 -101.30 -94.31 -86.87
C ALA A 11 -100.04 -93.85 -87.60
N THR A 12 -100.01 -93.90 -88.94
CA THR A 12 -98.87 -93.42 -89.73
C THR A 12 -98.72 -91.89 -89.66
N GLU A 13 -99.83 -91.15 -89.67
CA GLU A 13 -99.84 -89.69 -89.46
C GLU A 13 -99.44 -89.30 -88.03
N GLN A 14 -99.91 -90.04 -87.01
CA GLN A 14 -99.49 -89.83 -85.62
C GLN A 14 -98.02 -90.19 -85.40
N ILE A 15 -97.52 -91.25 -86.04
CA ILE A 15 -96.09 -91.60 -86.03
C ILE A 15 -95.29 -90.49 -86.70
N GLY A 16 -95.69 -90.00 -87.88
CA GLY A 16 -95.01 -88.90 -88.57
C GLY A 16 -95.02 -87.58 -87.78
N PHE A 17 -96.14 -87.24 -87.12
CA PHE A 17 -96.22 -86.07 -86.24
C PHE A 17 -95.34 -86.24 -84.99
N THR A 18 -95.30 -87.44 -84.41
CA THR A 18 -94.45 -87.75 -83.25
C THR A 18 -92.96 -87.75 -83.64
N GLU A 19 -92.60 -88.26 -84.82
CA GLU A 19 -91.25 -88.20 -85.38
C GLU A 19 -90.81 -86.75 -85.64
N GLN A 20 -91.69 -85.91 -86.20
CA GLN A 20 -91.40 -84.47 -86.34
C GLN A 20 -91.23 -83.77 -84.99
N ARG A 21 -92.05 -84.14 -83.99
CA ARG A 21 -91.95 -83.62 -82.62
C ARG A 21 -90.66 -84.09 -81.92
N ILE A 22 -90.25 -85.34 -82.14
CA ILE A 22 -88.98 -85.88 -81.65
C ILE A 22 -87.83 -85.12 -82.31
N HIS A 23 -87.85 -84.95 -83.63
CA HIS A 23 -86.80 -84.21 -84.34
C HIS A 23 -86.73 -82.73 -83.90
N SER A 24 -87.87 -82.08 -83.65
CA SER A 24 -87.87 -80.69 -83.14
C SER A 24 -87.31 -80.61 -81.72
N LEU A 25 -87.69 -81.56 -80.85
CA LEU A 25 -87.17 -81.63 -79.48
C LEU A 25 -85.68 -82.02 -79.45
N GLU A 26 -85.22 -82.88 -80.37
CA GLU A 26 -83.80 -83.23 -80.53
C GLU A 26 -82.98 -82.01 -81.00
N ALA A 27 -83.52 -81.20 -81.90
CA ALA A 27 -82.90 -79.94 -82.31
C ALA A 27 -82.85 -78.92 -81.16
N GLU A 28 -83.94 -78.76 -80.39
CA GLU A 28 -83.96 -77.91 -79.19
C GLU A 28 -82.97 -78.41 -78.13
N ILE A 29 -82.88 -79.73 -77.89
CA ILE A 29 -81.90 -80.32 -76.96
C ILE A 29 -80.46 -80.06 -77.45
N ALA A 30 -80.20 -80.10 -78.75
CA ALA A 30 -78.90 -79.79 -79.32
C ALA A 30 -78.54 -78.30 -79.10
N GLU A 31 -79.48 -77.39 -79.35
CA GLU A 31 -79.31 -75.94 -79.12
C GLU A 31 -79.09 -75.62 -77.63
N TYR A 32 -79.86 -76.23 -76.72
CA TYR A 32 -79.64 -76.08 -75.28
C TYR A 32 -78.30 -76.64 -74.82
N ARG A 33 -77.81 -77.73 -75.43
CA ARG A 33 -76.47 -78.27 -75.13
C ARG A 33 -75.35 -77.35 -75.60
N GLU A 34 -75.51 -76.73 -76.76
CA GLU A 34 -74.56 -75.75 -77.29
C GLU A 34 -74.54 -74.48 -76.42
N THR A 35 -75.72 -73.96 -76.06
CA THR A 35 -75.84 -72.81 -75.16
C THR A 35 -75.24 -73.11 -73.78
N LEU A 36 -75.53 -74.29 -73.21
CA LEU A 36 -74.95 -74.72 -71.94
C LEU A 36 -73.42 -74.88 -72.02
N ALA A 37 -72.88 -75.31 -73.16
CA ALA A 37 -71.44 -75.40 -73.35
C ALA A 37 -70.78 -74.02 -73.43
N GLU A 38 -71.42 -73.05 -74.09
CA GLU A 38 -70.95 -71.66 -74.16
C GLU A 38 -71.04 -70.97 -72.79
N GLU A 39 -72.16 -71.12 -72.07
CA GLU A 39 -72.32 -70.60 -70.71
C GLU A 39 -71.27 -71.17 -69.76
N LYS A 40 -70.99 -72.49 -69.82
CA LYS A 40 -69.91 -73.09 -69.03
C LYS A 40 -68.53 -72.56 -69.40
N ARG A 41 -68.29 -72.22 -70.68
CA ARG A 41 -67.02 -71.59 -71.08
C ARG A 41 -66.91 -70.19 -70.48
N GLN A 42 -67.98 -69.41 -70.54
CA GLN A 42 -68.05 -68.08 -69.94
C GLN A 42 -67.91 -68.12 -68.42
N GLU A 43 -68.52 -69.09 -67.75
CA GLU A 43 -68.38 -69.33 -66.31
C GLU A 43 -66.92 -69.59 -65.94
N LEU A 44 -66.24 -70.49 -66.65
CA LEU A 44 -64.81 -70.76 -66.45
C LEU A 44 -63.94 -69.52 -66.69
N GLU A 45 -64.19 -68.75 -67.76
CA GLU A 45 -63.47 -67.52 -68.04
C GLU A 45 -63.66 -66.46 -66.93
N LEU A 46 -64.87 -66.34 -66.38
CA LEU A 46 -65.19 -65.45 -65.26
C LEU A 46 -64.59 -65.93 -63.94
N GLU A 47 -64.55 -67.24 -63.69
CA GLU A 47 -63.87 -67.82 -62.53
C GLU A 47 -62.36 -67.54 -62.58
N ASP A 48 -61.72 -67.76 -63.74
CA ASP A 48 -60.30 -67.47 -63.94
C ASP A 48 -60.01 -65.97 -63.77
N ALA A 49 -60.88 -65.10 -64.31
CA ALA A 49 -60.78 -63.65 -64.14
C ALA A 49 -60.95 -63.22 -62.67
N LEU A 50 -61.88 -63.87 -61.93
CA LEU A 50 -62.09 -63.62 -60.51
C LEU A 50 -60.86 -64.01 -59.69
N VAL A 51 -60.31 -65.20 -59.92
CA VAL A 51 -59.09 -65.68 -59.24
C VAL A 51 -57.90 -64.75 -59.53
N ALA A 52 -57.75 -64.30 -60.78
CA ALA A 52 -56.71 -63.33 -61.15
C ALA A 52 -56.91 -61.98 -60.42
N ALA A 53 -58.14 -61.46 -60.38
CA ALA A 53 -58.47 -60.22 -59.69
C ALA A 53 -58.24 -60.32 -58.18
N GLU A 54 -58.61 -61.44 -57.55
CA GLU A 54 -58.35 -61.70 -56.13
C GLU A 54 -56.85 -61.75 -55.82
N LYS A 55 -56.06 -62.39 -56.68
CA LYS A 55 -54.60 -62.42 -56.55
C LYS A 55 -54.00 -61.02 -56.66
N HIS A 56 -54.44 -60.22 -57.63
CA HIS A 56 -53.98 -58.83 -57.77
C HIS A 56 -54.38 -57.97 -56.56
N LEU A 57 -55.61 -58.12 -56.07
CA LEU A 57 -56.08 -57.43 -54.86
C LEU A 57 -55.23 -57.80 -53.64
N SER A 58 -54.87 -59.08 -53.49
CA SER A 58 -54.00 -59.55 -52.40
C SER A 58 -52.62 -58.92 -52.48
N GLN A 59 -52.02 -58.87 -53.67
CA GLN A 59 -50.70 -58.24 -53.89
C GLN A 59 -50.73 -56.73 -53.59
N ILE A 60 -51.79 -56.03 -54.00
CA ILE A 60 -51.97 -54.60 -53.71
C ILE A 60 -52.14 -54.38 -52.21
N ARG A 61 -52.91 -55.23 -51.52
CA ARG A 61 -53.08 -55.15 -50.06
C ARG A 61 -51.76 -55.37 -49.32
N GLU A 62 -50.97 -56.35 -49.75
CA GLU A 62 -49.67 -56.65 -49.15
C GLU A 62 -48.68 -55.49 -49.36
N SER A 63 -48.54 -55.01 -50.59
CA SER A 63 -47.67 -53.86 -50.89
C SER A 63 -48.11 -52.58 -50.17
N HIS A 64 -49.41 -52.31 -50.09
CA HIS A 64 -49.94 -51.18 -49.32
C HIS A 64 -49.66 -51.35 -47.81
N SER A 65 -49.78 -52.56 -47.27
CA SER A 65 -49.43 -52.84 -45.88
C SER A 65 -47.95 -52.63 -45.60
N GLN A 66 -47.07 -53.05 -46.50
CA GLN A 66 -45.63 -52.84 -46.40
C GLN A 66 -45.26 -51.35 -46.51
N LEU A 67 -45.84 -50.64 -47.47
CA LEU A 67 -45.64 -49.20 -47.64
C LEU A 67 -46.12 -48.43 -46.40
N LYS A 68 -47.26 -48.82 -45.84
CA LYS A 68 -47.80 -48.22 -44.61
C LYS A 68 -46.86 -48.48 -43.42
N ALA A 69 -46.36 -49.70 -43.25
CA ALA A 69 -45.41 -50.01 -42.19
C ALA A 69 -44.12 -49.21 -42.32
N GLY A 70 -43.58 -49.08 -43.54
CA GLY A 70 -42.39 -48.26 -43.80
C GLY A 70 -42.65 -46.76 -43.56
N LEU A 71 -43.83 -46.26 -43.93
CA LEU A 71 -44.22 -44.88 -43.63
C LEU A 71 -44.33 -44.64 -42.12
N ASP A 72 -44.96 -45.56 -41.39
CA ASP A 72 -45.09 -45.48 -39.93
C ASP A 72 -43.70 -45.47 -39.25
N GLU A 73 -42.74 -46.26 -39.76
CA GLU A 73 -41.35 -46.27 -39.27
C GLU A 73 -40.64 -44.93 -39.53
N VAL A 74 -40.69 -44.41 -40.77
CA VAL A 74 -40.10 -43.10 -41.12
C VAL A 74 -40.73 -41.98 -40.29
N MET A 75 -42.04 -42.01 -40.05
CA MET A 75 -42.72 -41.03 -39.21
C MET A 75 -42.23 -41.09 -37.75
N GLN A 76 -42.00 -42.29 -37.21
CA GLN A 76 -41.43 -42.44 -35.86
C GLN A 76 -39.99 -41.93 -35.79
N GLU A 77 -39.18 -42.19 -36.81
CA GLU A 77 -37.81 -41.67 -36.87
C GLU A 77 -37.78 -40.15 -36.99
N GLN A 78 -38.63 -39.58 -37.85
CA GLN A 78 -38.80 -38.14 -37.98
C GLN A 78 -39.17 -37.51 -36.62
N GLN A 79 -40.14 -38.08 -35.91
CA GLN A 79 -40.55 -37.57 -34.60
C GLN A 79 -39.41 -37.64 -33.57
N LYS A 80 -38.60 -38.70 -33.59
CA LYS A 80 -37.41 -38.80 -32.71
C LYS A 80 -36.36 -37.76 -33.08
N ALA A 81 -36.12 -37.55 -34.37
CA ALA A 81 -35.18 -36.54 -34.86
C ALA A 81 -35.63 -35.12 -34.48
N GLU A 82 -36.92 -34.80 -34.62
CA GLU A 82 -37.49 -33.50 -34.22
C GLU A 82 -37.34 -33.24 -32.72
N ARG A 83 -37.60 -34.25 -31.87
CA ARG A 83 -37.37 -34.12 -30.42
C ARG A 83 -35.90 -33.85 -30.10
N ARG A 84 -34.99 -34.58 -30.75
CA ARG A 84 -33.54 -34.38 -30.56
C ARG A 84 -33.09 -33.01 -31.06
N LEU A 85 -33.65 -32.51 -32.16
CA LEU A 85 -33.38 -31.17 -32.67
C LEU A 85 -33.81 -30.11 -31.64
N PHE A 86 -35.01 -30.25 -31.09
CA PHE A 86 -35.52 -29.33 -30.06
C PHE A 86 -34.65 -29.33 -28.80
N GLU A 87 -34.20 -30.50 -28.33
CA GLU A 87 -33.27 -30.59 -27.20
C GLU A 87 -31.94 -29.90 -27.50
N LEU A 88 -31.37 -30.12 -28.68
CA LEU A 88 -30.12 -29.47 -29.10
C LEU A 88 -30.27 -27.95 -29.25
N GLU A 89 -31.42 -27.46 -29.73
CA GLU A 89 -31.71 -26.03 -29.81
C GLU A 89 -31.80 -25.41 -28.42
N LYS A 90 -32.45 -26.10 -27.47
CA LYS A 90 -32.49 -25.68 -26.06
C LYS A 90 -31.09 -25.62 -25.47
N ASP A 91 -30.27 -26.66 -25.66
CA ASP A 91 -28.90 -26.70 -25.15
C ASP A 91 -28.03 -25.60 -25.77
N LYS A 92 -28.20 -25.35 -27.07
CA LYS A 92 -27.54 -24.24 -27.77
C LYS A 92 -27.92 -22.89 -27.17
N ALA A 93 -29.20 -22.67 -26.85
CA ALA A 93 -29.65 -21.44 -26.20
C ALA A 93 -29.04 -21.28 -24.79
N VAL A 94 -28.97 -22.36 -24.01
CA VAL A 94 -28.32 -22.37 -22.69
C VAL A 94 -26.84 -22.04 -22.81
N ASN A 95 -26.13 -22.70 -23.74
CA ASN A 95 -24.70 -22.47 -23.96
C ASN A 95 -24.42 -21.04 -24.44
N ASN A 96 -25.27 -20.47 -25.30
CA ASN A 96 -25.14 -19.07 -25.71
C ASN A 96 -25.27 -18.12 -24.53
N ASN A 97 -26.27 -18.33 -23.66
CA ASN A 97 -26.41 -17.52 -22.45
C ASN A 97 -25.20 -17.65 -21.51
N GLN A 98 -24.63 -18.85 -21.38
CA GLN A 98 -23.41 -19.07 -20.61
C GLN A 98 -22.21 -18.35 -21.23
N ILE A 99 -22.06 -18.41 -22.56
CA ILE A 99 -20.99 -17.69 -23.29
C ILE A 99 -21.11 -16.18 -23.06
N ASP A 100 -22.32 -15.63 -23.15
CA ASP A 100 -22.53 -14.19 -22.95
C ASP A 100 -22.27 -13.78 -21.50
N SER A 101 -22.65 -14.61 -20.52
CA SER A 101 -22.28 -14.39 -19.12
C SER A 101 -20.77 -14.40 -18.92
N LEU A 102 -20.07 -15.40 -19.47
CA LEU A 102 -18.62 -15.52 -19.37
C LEU A 102 -17.89 -14.36 -20.05
N LYS A 103 -18.40 -13.87 -21.19
CA LYS A 103 -17.86 -12.67 -21.85
C LYS A 103 -18.00 -11.42 -20.98
N ASN A 104 -19.16 -11.24 -20.36
CA ASN A 104 -19.39 -10.11 -19.45
C ASN A 104 -18.48 -10.19 -18.22
N ASP A 105 -18.31 -11.38 -17.64
CA ASP A 105 -17.39 -11.60 -16.52
C ASP A 105 -15.93 -11.35 -16.94
N LEU A 106 -15.52 -11.80 -18.13
CA LEU A 106 -14.18 -11.56 -18.66
C LEU A 106 -13.94 -10.06 -18.87
N GLN A 107 -14.91 -9.34 -19.42
CA GLN A 107 -14.82 -7.89 -19.59
C GLN A 107 -14.70 -7.16 -18.24
N ARG A 108 -15.48 -7.58 -17.23
CA ARG A 108 -15.37 -7.02 -15.87
C ARG A 108 -13.99 -7.28 -15.28
N LEU A 109 -13.49 -8.52 -15.37
CA LEU A 109 -12.17 -8.90 -14.85
C LEU A 109 -11.04 -8.15 -15.56
N ALA A 110 -11.13 -7.94 -16.87
CA ALA A 110 -10.15 -7.16 -17.61
C ALA A 110 -10.09 -5.69 -17.16
N GLU A 111 -11.25 -5.07 -16.88
CA GLU A 111 -11.29 -3.70 -16.35
C GLU A 111 -10.77 -3.63 -14.91
N GLU A 112 -11.10 -4.62 -14.07
CA GLU A 112 -10.54 -4.76 -12.71
C GLU A 112 -9.01 -4.91 -12.74
N GLU A 113 -8.48 -5.75 -13.64
CA GLU A 113 -7.04 -5.94 -13.83
C GLU A 113 -6.35 -4.65 -14.24
N LYS A 114 -6.92 -3.93 -15.22
CA LYS A 114 -6.40 -2.63 -15.67
C LYS A 114 -6.39 -1.61 -14.53
N ASN A 115 -7.44 -1.55 -13.72
CA ASN A 115 -7.50 -0.66 -12.57
C ASN A 115 -6.45 -1.02 -11.51
N ARG A 116 -6.25 -2.32 -11.24
CA ARG A 116 -5.21 -2.80 -10.31
C ARG A 116 -3.80 -2.49 -10.79
N ILE A 117 -3.54 -2.61 -12.10
CA ILE A 117 -2.25 -2.24 -12.69
C ILE A 117 -2.00 -0.75 -12.48
N ALA A 118 -2.98 0.11 -12.80
CA ALA A 118 -2.86 1.55 -12.62
C ALA A 118 -2.66 1.94 -11.14
N GLU A 119 -3.36 1.29 -10.22
CA GLU A 119 -3.17 1.48 -8.77
C GLU A 119 -1.76 1.04 -8.33
N GLY A 120 -1.29 -0.11 -8.81
CA GLY A 120 0.06 -0.62 -8.55
C GLY A 120 1.16 0.33 -9.05
N GLU A 121 1.00 0.88 -10.25
CA GLU A 121 1.91 1.90 -10.79
C GLU A 121 1.92 3.17 -9.93
N SER A 122 0.75 3.66 -9.52
CA SER A 122 0.64 4.82 -8.62
C SER A 122 1.29 4.57 -7.26
N LEU A 123 1.14 3.37 -6.70
CA LEU A 123 1.77 3.00 -5.43
C LEU A 123 3.29 2.92 -5.57
N ASN A 124 3.80 2.37 -6.67
CA ASN A 124 5.25 2.32 -6.93
C ASN A 124 5.86 3.72 -7.04
N VAL A 125 5.18 4.65 -7.72
CA VAL A 125 5.59 6.07 -7.75
C VAL A 125 5.63 6.64 -6.34
N ARG A 126 4.59 6.38 -5.54
CA ARG A 126 4.53 6.89 -4.17
C ARG A 126 5.61 6.30 -3.25
N ILE A 127 5.94 5.03 -3.42
CA ILE A 127 7.04 4.37 -2.71
C ILE A 127 8.36 5.04 -3.06
N ALA A 128 8.65 5.24 -4.36
CA ALA A 128 9.88 5.89 -4.80
C ALA A 128 10.01 7.33 -4.26
N GLU A 129 8.91 8.09 -4.21
CA GLU A 129 8.88 9.42 -3.58
C GLU A 129 9.19 9.37 -2.08
N LEU A 130 8.60 8.41 -1.37
CA LEU A 130 8.80 8.24 0.07
C LEU A 130 10.23 7.78 0.39
N GLU A 131 10.80 6.86 -0.37
CA GLU A 131 12.18 6.42 -0.22
C GLU A 131 13.17 7.58 -0.47
N LYS A 132 12.89 8.41 -1.48
CA LYS A 132 13.70 9.61 -1.73
C LYS A 132 13.64 10.57 -0.55
N ARG A 133 12.44 10.86 -0.03
CA ARG A 133 12.27 11.73 1.14
C ARG A 133 12.92 11.16 2.39
N GLU A 134 12.77 9.86 2.63
CA GLU A 134 13.41 9.18 3.76
C GLU A 134 14.93 9.33 3.70
N LYS A 135 15.53 9.17 2.50
CA LYS A 135 16.97 9.36 2.30
C LYS A 135 17.41 10.80 2.54
N GLU A 136 16.65 11.79 2.07
CA GLU A 136 16.91 13.21 2.30
C GLU A 136 16.84 13.56 3.78
N GLU A 137 15.79 13.12 4.48
CA GLU A 137 15.61 13.35 5.92
C GLU A 137 16.69 12.65 6.75
N LYS A 138 17.06 11.40 6.41
CA LYS A 138 18.18 10.71 7.08
C LYS A 138 19.51 11.45 6.92
N ALA A 139 19.78 11.99 5.73
CA ALA A 139 20.97 12.80 5.49
C ALA A 139 20.93 14.12 6.28
N ALA A 140 19.77 14.76 6.37
CA ALA A 140 19.58 15.97 7.17
C ALA A 140 19.79 15.71 8.67
N VAL A 141 19.23 14.62 9.20
CA VAL A 141 19.42 14.21 10.61
C VAL A 141 20.90 13.94 10.90
N SER A 142 21.58 13.16 10.05
CA SER A 142 23.01 12.88 10.24
C SER A 142 23.86 14.16 10.21
N ALA A 143 23.55 15.12 9.33
CA ALA A 143 24.23 16.41 9.29
C ALA A 143 23.99 17.23 10.57
N LEU A 144 22.77 17.20 11.12
CA LEU A 144 22.43 17.87 12.38
C LEU A 144 23.12 17.21 13.58
N GLU A 145 23.23 15.89 13.62
CA GLU A 145 23.95 15.16 14.67
C GLU A 145 25.42 15.56 14.71
N ILE A 146 26.09 15.60 13.55
CA ILE A 146 27.49 16.04 13.45
C ILE A 146 27.64 17.51 13.88
N ALA A 147 26.71 18.36 13.47
CA ALA A 147 26.74 19.77 13.85
C ALA A 147 26.54 19.97 15.37
N GLU A 148 25.67 19.18 15.99
CA GLU A 148 25.42 19.22 17.43
C GLU A 148 26.62 18.68 18.22
N GLU A 149 27.25 17.58 17.78
CA GLU A 149 28.47 17.06 18.40
C GLU A 149 29.59 18.13 18.38
N LYS A 150 29.81 18.76 17.23
CA LYS A 150 30.78 19.86 17.11
C LYS A 150 30.43 21.06 18.00
N ARG A 151 29.15 21.40 18.11
CA ARG A 151 28.68 22.49 18.99
C ARG A 151 28.96 22.15 20.45
N GLN A 152 28.74 20.90 20.87
CA GLN A 152 29.01 20.46 22.24
C GLN A 152 30.50 20.50 22.57
N GLU A 153 31.37 20.06 21.65
CA GLU A 153 32.82 20.19 21.80
C GLU A 153 33.25 21.66 21.95
N GLU A 154 32.69 22.55 21.13
CA GLU A 154 32.98 23.98 21.20
C GLU A 154 32.50 24.60 22.52
N VAL A 155 31.30 24.24 22.99
CA VAL A 155 30.78 24.67 24.30
C VAL A 155 31.72 24.22 25.42
N ALA A 156 32.10 22.93 25.45
CA ALA A 156 32.99 22.40 26.47
C ALA A 156 34.37 23.11 26.47
N ARG A 157 34.91 23.40 25.28
CA ARG A 157 36.16 24.16 25.12
C ARG A 157 36.02 25.58 25.69
N VAL A 158 34.94 26.29 25.35
CA VAL A 158 34.68 27.66 25.83
C VAL A 158 34.45 27.68 27.34
N GLU A 159 33.74 26.69 27.90
CA GLU A 159 33.56 26.57 29.35
C GLU A 159 34.89 26.37 30.08
N ALA A 160 35.78 25.54 29.55
CA ALA A 160 37.13 25.36 30.09
C ALA A 160 37.95 26.66 30.04
N GLU A 161 37.85 27.41 28.93
CA GLU A 161 38.51 28.71 28.79
C GLU A 161 37.97 29.74 29.78
N ILE A 162 36.65 29.78 29.99
CA ILE A 162 36.01 30.63 31.00
C ILE A 162 36.52 30.30 32.40
N GLU A 163 36.64 29.00 32.74
CA GLU A 163 37.17 28.58 34.05
C GLU A 163 38.63 29.01 34.23
N GLU A 164 39.46 28.88 33.20
CA GLU A 164 40.85 29.34 33.21
C GLU A 164 40.96 30.86 33.38
N LEU A 165 40.16 31.63 32.65
CA LEU A 165 40.10 33.09 32.76
C LEU A 165 39.63 33.52 34.15
N ASN A 166 38.64 32.85 34.73
CA ASN A 166 38.20 33.13 36.10
C ASN A 166 39.31 32.87 37.12
N LYS A 167 40.08 31.79 36.97
CA LYS A 167 41.27 31.53 37.81
C LYS A 167 42.31 32.63 37.67
N LYS A 168 42.59 33.10 36.44
CA LYS A 168 43.49 34.23 36.17
C LYS A 168 43.00 35.52 36.84
N VAL A 169 41.73 35.85 36.72
CA VAL A 169 41.13 37.03 37.36
C VAL A 169 41.25 36.95 38.88
N GLN A 170 40.98 35.79 39.49
CA GLN A 170 41.16 35.61 40.93
C GLN A 170 42.62 35.76 41.37
N ALA A 171 43.58 35.24 40.59
CA ALA A 171 45.00 35.41 40.85
C ALA A 171 45.42 36.90 40.81
N ILE A 172 44.96 37.63 39.78
CA ILE A 172 45.21 39.07 39.63
C ILE A 172 44.60 39.85 40.81
N HIS A 173 43.38 39.52 41.24
CA HIS A 173 42.78 40.16 42.42
C HIS A 173 43.58 39.90 43.70
N ARG A 174 44.04 38.68 43.93
CA ARG A 174 44.88 38.35 45.10
C ARG A 174 46.21 39.13 45.07
N GLU A 175 46.83 39.23 43.90
CA GLU A 175 48.06 40.01 43.71
C GLU A 175 47.81 41.51 43.94
N LEU A 176 46.71 42.05 43.40
CA LEU A 176 46.32 43.44 43.60
C LEU A 176 46.07 43.76 45.07
N ASP A 177 45.39 42.87 45.80
CA ASP A 177 45.14 43.04 47.22
C ASP A 177 46.44 42.96 48.04
N ALA A 178 47.34 42.05 47.69
CA ALA A 178 48.68 41.99 48.30
C ALA A 178 49.44 43.31 48.09
N LYS A 179 49.44 43.84 46.87
CA LYS A 179 50.09 45.13 46.55
C LYS A 179 49.42 46.32 47.23
N ARG A 180 48.09 46.32 47.37
CA ARG A 180 47.36 47.35 48.13
C ARG A 180 47.68 47.30 49.61
N ASN A 181 47.80 46.11 50.19
CA ASN A 181 48.17 45.93 51.59
C ASN A 181 49.62 46.35 51.82
N GLU A 182 50.55 45.98 50.92
CA GLU A 182 51.93 46.44 50.94
C GLU A 182 52.01 47.99 50.88
N TYR A 183 51.25 48.60 49.96
CA TYR A 183 51.16 50.06 49.86
C TYR A 183 50.58 50.71 51.13
N LYS A 184 49.49 50.15 51.70
CA LYS A 184 48.90 50.68 52.93
C LYS A 184 49.85 50.54 54.12
N LEU A 185 50.53 49.41 54.25
CA LEU A 185 51.49 49.16 55.33
C LEU A 185 52.70 50.10 55.21
N THR A 186 53.27 50.23 54.01
CA THR A 186 54.38 51.16 53.77
C THR A 186 53.95 52.61 54.00
N LYS A 187 52.76 52.99 53.55
CA LYS A 187 52.18 54.31 53.83
C LYS A 187 52.00 54.52 55.34
N SER A 188 51.42 53.56 56.07
CA SER A 188 51.19 53.69 57.51
C SER A 188 52.50 53.72 58.29
N MET A 189 53.52 52.93 57.92
CA MET A 189 54.84 52.99 58.56
C MET A 189 55.52 54.35 58.36
N VAL A 190 55.36 54.97 57.18
CA VAL A 190 55.87 56.32 56.90
C VAL A 190 55.09 57.38 57.69
N GLU A 191 53.76 57.27 57.74
CA GLU A 191 52.89 58.23 58.45
C GLU A 191 52.98 58.10 59.97
N SER A 192 53.17 56.89 60.51
CA SER A 192 53.33 56.64 61.95
C SER A 192 54.73 56.95 62.47
N LEU A 193 55.67 57.29 61.59
CA LEU A 193 57.08 57.46 61.92
C LEU A 193 57.61 56.25 62.73
N GLU A 194 57.16 55.04 62.37
CA GLU A 194 57.59 53.82 63.04
C GLU A 194 59.10 53.60 62.82
N GLY A 195 59.86 53.50 63.91
CA GLY A 195 61.32 53.46 63.89
C GLY A 195 62.00 54.80 64.22
N PHE A 196 61.29 55.93 64.12
CA PHE A 196 61.82 57.25 64.48
C PHE A 196 62.24 57.36 65.96
N PRO A 197 61.52 56.78 66.94
CA PRO A 197 61.97 56.74 68.34
C PRO A 197 63.25 55.91 68.55
N GLU A 198 63.43 54.82 67.78
CA GLU A 198 64.66 54.03 67.83
C GLU A 198 65.83 54.77 67.18
N SER A 199 65.59 55.49 66.08
CA SER A 199 66.58 56.39 65.46
C SER A 199 67.01 57.51 66.40
N ILE A 200 66.07 58.13 67.14
CA ILE A 200 66.33 59.14 68.18
C ILE A 200 67.17 58.53 69.32
N ARG A 201 66.83 57.31 69.76
CA ARG A 201 67.56 56.61 70.83
C ARG A 201 68.97 56.21 70.38
N PHE A 202 69.12 55.76 69.14
CA PHE A 202 70.42 55.39 68.57
C PHE A 202 71.34 56.61 68.51
N LEU A 203 70.84 57.73 67.97
CA LEU A 203 71.59 58.98 67.89
C LEU A 203 71.99 59.53 69.28
N SER A 204 71.10 59.51 70.27
CA SER A 204 71.44 59.98 71.64
C SER A 204 72.46 59.09 72.37
N SER A 205 72.60 57.83 71.95
CA SER A 205 73.55 56.86 72.52
C SER A 205 74.90 56.81 71.78
N ALA A 206 74.98 57.36 70.57
CA ALA A 206 76.19 57.37 69.76
C ALA A 206 77.25 58.32 70.35
N LYS A 207 78.36 57.77 70.85
CA LYS A 207 79.40 58.56 71.52
C LYS A 207 80.09 59.60 70.64
N GLU A 208 80.02 59.43 69.31
CA GLU A 208 80.71 60.27 68.32
C GLU A 208 79.87 61.47 67.84
N TRP A 209 78.57 61.51 68.17
CA TRP A 209 77.68 62.62 67.80
C TRP A 209 77.31 63.46 69.04
N ASN A 210 77.15 64.76 68.85
CA ASN A 210 77.18 65.80 69.88
C ASN A 210 76.28 65.52 71.11
N LYS A 211 76.91 65.27 72.27
CA LYS A 211 76.22 65.04 73.57
C LYS A 211 75.41 66.22 74.08
N GLY A 212 75.55 67.40 73.48
CA GLY A 212 74.83 68.62 73.83
C GLY A 212 73.61 68.92 72.96
N ALA A 213 73.31 68.10 71.95
CA ALA A 213 72.13 68.30 71.10
C ALA A 213 70.86 68.01 71.92
N GLN A 214 70.12 69.06 72.28
CA GLN A 214 68.88 68.98 73.01
C GLN A 214 67.69 68.92 72.05
N LEU A 215 66.61 68.30 72.49
CA LEU A 215 65.35 68.34 71.78
C LEU A 215 64.80 69.77 71.80
N LEU A 216 64.07 70.16 70.76
CA LEU A 216 63.42 71.46 70.74
C LEU A 216 62.48 71.64 71.95
N SER A 217 61.85 70.56 72.41
CA SER A 217 61.06 70.53 73.65
C SER A 217 61.82 70.99 74.89
N ASP A 218 63.12 70.71 74.97
CA ASP A 218 63.93 70.96 76.16
C ASP A 218 64.52 72.38 76.16
N ILE A 219 64.51 73.06 75.01
CA ILE A 219 65.06 74.40 74.82
C ILE A 219 63.98 75.49 74.96
N ILE A 220 62.74 75.19 74.58
CA ILE A 220 61.66 76.18 74.55
C ILE A 220 61.11 76.44 75.95
N TYR A 221 61.32 77.67 76.46
CA TYR A 221 60.70 78.16 77.69
C TYR A 221 59.75 79.32 77.39
N VAL A 222 58.45 79.11 77.59
CA VAL A 222 57.39 80.09 77.29
C VAL A 222 56.60 80.42 78.55
N GLU A 223 56.20 81.69 78.68
CA GLU A 223 55.25 82.18 79.68
C GLU A 223 53.93 81.39 79.66
N ALA A 224 53.35 81.15 80.83
CA ALA A 224 52.26 80.19 81.02
C ALA A 224 51.03 80.48 80.15
N ASP A 225 50.73 81.75 79.88
CA ASP A 225 49.56 82.17 79.11
C ASP A 225 49.63 81.80 77.62
N TYR A 226 50.84 81.63 77.07
CA TYR A 226 51.06 81.32 75.65
C TYR A 226 51.55 79.90 75.40
N ARG A 227 51.91 79.16 76.46
CA ARG A 227 52.48 77.80 76.35
C ARG A 227 51.62 76.86 75.51
N VAL A 228 50.33 76.80 75.79
CA VAL A 228 49.40 75.86 75.11
C VAL A 228 49.31 76.15 73.61
N ALA A 229 49.29 77.42 73.21
CA ALA A 229 49.20 77.80 71.80
C ALA A 229 50.51 77.51 71.05
N ILE A 230 51.65 77.78 71.67
CA ILE A 230 52.97 77.56 71.07
C ILE A 230 53.30 76.06 71.00
N GLU A 231 53.00 75.28 72.04
CA GLU A 231 53.21 73.83 72.03
C GLU A 231 52.32 73.14 70.99
N ASN A 232 51.03 73.49 70.87
CA ASN A 232 50.16 72.92 69.82
C ASN A 232 50.63 73.27 68.40
N TYR A 233 51.17 74.47 68.19
CA TYR A 233 51.68 74.86 66.87
C TYR A 233 52.99 74.15 66.52
N LEU A 234 53.87 73.98 67.51
CA LEU A 234 55.18 73.35 67.34
C LEU A 234 55.16 71.83 67.57
N GLU A 235 54.02 71.25 67.93
CA GLU A 235 53.81 69.81 68.18
C GLU A 235 54.50 68.90 67.14
N PRO A 236 54.46 69.19 65.81
CA PRO A 236 55.12 68.35 64.81
C PRO A 236 56.67 68.40 64.86
N TYR A 237 57.23 69.42 65.50
CA TYR A 237 58.66 69.76 65.49
C TYR A 237 59.33 69.61 66.86
N LEU A 238 58.55 69.46 67.95
CA LEU A 238 59.07 69.37 69.32
C LEU A 238 60.07 68.22 69.52
N ASN A 239 59.91 67.14 68.75
CA ASN A 239 60.75 65.94 68.81
C ASN A 239 62.02 66.02 67.93
N TYR A 240 62.34 67.18 67.34
CA TYR A 240 63.54 67.35 66.53
C TYR A 240 64.73 67.83 67.37
N TYR A 241 65.92 67.31 67.06
CA TYR A 241 67.17 67.78 67.65
C TYR A 241 67.56 69.13 67.07
N VAL A 242 67.92 70.07 67.95
CA VAL A 242 68.47 71.36 67.55
C VAL A 242 69.99 71.24 67.49
N VAL A 243 70.53 71.31 66.28
CA VAL A 243 71.98 71.28 66.01
C VAL A 243 72.50 72.66 65.65
N LYS A 244 73.82 72.87 65.77
CA LYS A 244 74.44 74.18 65.62
C LYS A 244 74.64 74.57 64.15
N ASP A 245 74.94 73.60 63.29
CA ASP A 245 75.21 73.82 61.86
C ASP A 245 74.75 72.66 60.97
N LEU A 246 74.75 72.90 59.65
CA LEU A 246 74.30 71.94 58.64
C LEU A 246 75.21 70.70 58.56
N ASP A 247 76.50 70.87 58.87
CA ASP A 247 77.48 69.78 58.84
C ASP A 247 77.21 68.76 59.95
N GLU A 248 76.80 69.23 61.13
CA GLU A 248 76.39 68.42 62.27
C GLU A 248 75.07 67.65 62.02
N ALA A 249 74.12 68.27 61.30
CA ALA A 249 72.92 67.58 60.80
C ALA A 249 73.27 66.47 59.80
N GLN A 250 74.20 66.71 58.87
CA GLN A 250 74.61 65.69 57.90
C GLN A 250 75.35 64.52 58.55
N ALA A 251 76.19 64.78 59.55
CA ALA A 251 76.85 63.74 60.33
C ALA A 251 75.83 62.83 61.04
N ALA A 252 74.75 63.40 61.58
CA ALA A 252 73.65 62.64 62.20
C ALA A 252 72.94 61.72 61.20
N ILE A 253 72.62 62.23 60.02
CA ILE A 253 71.94 61.46 58.96
C ILE A 253 72.81 60.30 58.48
N ARG A 254 74.13 60.50 58.36
CA ARG A 254 75.07 59.42 57.97
C ARG A 254 75.19 58.30 58.99
N LEU A 255 74.89 58.56 60.27
CA LEU A 255 74.87 57.54 61.33
C LEU A 255 73.58 56.71 61.31
N LEU A 256 72.52 57.19 60.64
CA LEU A 256 71.21 56.52 60.55
C LEU A 256 70.96 55.76 59.25
N ASN A 257 71.79 55.99 58.21
CA ASN A 257 71.81 55.20 56.97
C ASN A 257 72.68 53.94 57.13
#